data_AF-A0A537IEN2-F1
#
_entry.id   AF-A0A537IEN2-F1
#
_cell.length_a   1.000
_cell.length_b   1.000
_cell.length_c   1.000
_cell.angle_alpha   90.00
_cell.angle_beta   90.00
_cell.angle_gamma   90.00
#
_symmetry.space_group_name_H-M   'P 1'
#
loop_
_entity.id
_entity.type
_entity.pdbx_description
1 polymer ?
#
loop_
_entity_poly.entity_id
_entity_poly.type
_entity_poly.pdbx_seq_one_letter_code
_entity_poly.pdbx_strand_id
1 'polypeptide(L)' 'MNKDRVDYRQGMDKFELEKIKAELMQLDRDLVEADGIRLKPSQCYRFETNPPHVLFNTNCPDALRQKVQDIISRHIHD' A
#
# COMPACT_ATOMS: atom_id res chain seq x y z
N MET A 1 -17.89 -6.31 -0.41
CA MET A 1 -16.60 -6.15 0.30
C MET A 1 -16.33 -4.66 0.45
N ASN A 2 -16.41 -4.12 1.68
CA ASN A 2 -16.07 -2.73 1.97
C ASN A 2 -14.54 -2.60 1.95
N LYS A 3 -14.00 -1.61 1.23
CA LYS A 3 -12.56 -1.33 1.17
C LYS A 3 -12.33 0.10 1.64
N ASP A 4 -11.34 0.29 2.50
CA ASP A 4 -10.93 1.63 2.95
C ASP A 4 -10.03 2.25 1.88
N ARG A 5 -10.35 3.47 1.44
CA ARG A 5 -9.64 4.19 0.37
C ARG A 5 -8.86 5.37 0.96
N VAL A 6 -7.59 5.48 0.58
CA VAL A 6 -6.75 6.66 0.86
C VAL A 6 -6.29 7.25 -0.46
N ASP A 7 -6.65 8.50 -0.69
CA ASP A 7 -6.34 9.26 -1.91
C ASP A 7 -5.15 10.19 -1.70
N TYR A 8 -4.30 10.31 -2.73
CA TYR A 8 -3.20 11.28 -2.77
C TYR A 8 -3.42 12.29 -3.89
N ARG A 9 -3.17 13.57 -3.59
CA ARG A 9 -3.65 14.72 -4.40
C ARG A 9 -2.80 15.05 -5.62
N GLN A 10 -1.53 14.62 -5.66
CA GLN A 10 -0.60 14.95 -6.74
C GLN A 10 -0.40 13.78 -7.72
N GLY A 11 -0.15 14.10 -9.00
CA GLY A 11 0.25 13.12 -10.00
C GLY A 11 1.67 12.63 -9.70
N MET A 12 1.88 11.31 -9.69
CA MET A 12 3.21 10.72 -9.50
C MET A 12 4.00 10.74 -10.80
N ASP A 13 5.25 11.18 -10.73
CA ASP A 13 6.18 10.92 -11.82
C ASP A 13 6.53 9.42 -11.88
N LYS A 14 6.97 8.99 -13.07
CA LYS A 14 7.27 7.57 -13.34
C LYS A 14 8.39 7.03 -12.44
N PHE A 15 9.33 7.86 -12.03
CA PHE A 15 10.48 7.43 -11.22
C PHE A 15 10.07 7.17 -9.78
N GLU A 16 9.26 8.05 -9.17
CA GLU A 16 8.68 7.83 -7.85
C GLU A 16 7.73 6.62 -7.84
N LEU A 17 6.95 6.41 -8.91
CA LEU A 17 6.12 5.21 -9.02
C LEU A 17 6.93 3.91 -8.97
N GLU A 18 8.04 3.84 -9.70
CA GLU A 18 8.87 2.63 -9.70
C GLU A 18 9.55 2.41 -8.34
N LYS A 19 9.91 3.47 -7.62
CA LYS A 19 10.41 3.36 -6.24
C LYS A 19 9.35 2.82 -5.28
N ILE A 20 8.14 3.37 -5.32
CA ILE A 20 7.02 2.87 -4.50
C ILE A 20 6.79 1.39 -4.77
N LYS A 21 6.72 0.97 -6.05
CA LYS A 21 6.56 -0.45 -6.39
C LYS A 21 7.70 -1.30 -5.84
N ALA A 22 8.94 -0.83 -5.91
CA ALA A 22 10.09 -1.55 -5.39
C ALA A 22 10.02 -1.72 -3.87
N GLU A 23 9.67 -0.68 -3.11
CA GLU A 23 9.51 -0.76 -1.65
C GLU A 23 8.32 -1.65 -1.25
N LEU A 24 7.20 -1.54 -1.96
CA LEU A 24 6.03 -2.40 -1.76
C LEU A 24 6.34 -3.89 -2.07
N MET A 25 7.18 -4.17 -3.07
CA MET A 25 7.68 -5.52 -3.35
C MET A 25 8.66 -6.02 -2.28
N GLN A 26 9.42 -5.14 -1.63
CA GLN A 26 10.27 -5.54 -0.51
C GLN A 26 9.43 -5.91 0.71
N LEU A 27 8.36 -5.15 0.98
CA LEU A 27 7.41 -5.46 2.05
C LEU A 27 6.83 -6.87 1.89
N ASP A 28 6.59 -7.30 0.66
CA ASP A 28 6.08 -8.64 0.31
C ASP A 28 6.97 -9.82 0.68
N ARG A 29 8.23 -9.58 1.07
CA ARG A 29 9.15 -10.63 1.53
C ARG A 29 8.80 -11.13 2.94
N ASP A 30 8.14 -10.29 3.73
CA ASP A 30 7.75 -10.62 5.09
C ASP A 30 6.27 -11.00 5.12
N LEU A 31 5.99 -12.29 5.36
CA LEU A 31 4.62 -12.74 5.57
C LEU A 31 4.04 -12.04 6.81
N VAL A 32 2.81 -11.55 6.68
CA VAL A 32 2.05 -10.97 7.78
C VAL A 32 0.94 -11.91 8.20
N GLU A 33 0.59 -11.87 9.48
CA GLU A 33 -0.58 -12.58 9.99
C GLU A 33 -1.77 -11.61 10.03
N ALA A 34 -2.89 -12.00 9.40
CA ALA A 34 -4.17 -11.31 9.51
C ALA A 34 -5.27 -12.35 9.71
N ASP A 35 -6.11 -12.17 10.72
CA ASP A 35 -7.16 -13.13 11.11
C ASP A 35 -6.66 -14.59 11.24
N GLY A 36 -5.44 -14.78 11.74
CA GLY A 36 -4.82 -16.12 11.87
C GLY A 36 -4.35 -16.75 10.56
N ILE A 37 -4.42 -16.03 9.43
CA ILE A 37 -3.91 -16.46 8.13
C ILE A 37 -2.61 -15.71 7.84
N ARG A 38 -1.57 -16.46 7.46
CA ARG A 38 -0.33 -15.88 6.93
C ARG A 38 -0.51 -15.54 5.46
N LEU A 39 -0.36 -14.28 5.12
CA LEU A 39 -0.52 -13.77 3.76
C LEU A 39 0.60 -12.79 3.40
N LYS A 40 0.82 -12.63 2.09
CA LYS A 40 1.72 -11.58 1.60
C LYS A 40 1.03 -10.23 1.76
N PRO A 41 1.75 -9.19 2.20
CA PRO A 41 1.24 -7.83 2.26
C PRO A 41 0.42 -7.37 1.05
N SER A 42 0.85 -7.65 -0.18
CA SER A 42 0.15 -7.31 -1.42
C SER A 42 -1.23 -7.97 -1.60
N GLN A 43 -1.55 -9.03 -0.83
CA GLN A 43 -2.88 -9.62 -0.79
C GLN A 43 -3.87 -8.79 0.05
N CYS A 44 -3.35 -7.81 0.80
CA CYS A 44 -4.06 -7.03 1.79
C CYS A 44 -4.49 -5.64 1.27
N TYR A 45 -3.76 -5.13 0.27
CA TYR A 45 -3.98 -3.80 -0.30
C TYR A 45 -3.86 -3.82 -1.82
N ARG A 46 -4.36 -2.76 -2.47
CA ARG A 46 -4.14 -2.47 -3.89
C ARG A 46 -3.72 -1.02 -4.04
N PHE A 47 -2.57 -0.80 -4.67
CA PHE A 47 -2.11 0.54 -5.03
C PHE A 47 -2.46 0.83 -6.49
N GLU A 48 -3.13 1.96 -6.73
CA GLU A 48 -3.52 2.45 -8.05
C GLU A 48 -2.95 3.86 -8.24
N THR A 49 -2.67 4.24 -9.50
CA THR A 49 -1.80 5.39 -9.79
C THR A 49 -2.49 6.48 -10.61
N ASN A 50 -3.78 6.34 -10.92
CA ASN A 50 -4.53 7.30 -11.73
C ASN A 50 -5.98 7.45 -11.24
N PRO A 51 -6.26 8.35 -10.27
CA PRO A 51 -5.30 9.11 -9.45
C PRO A 51 -4.57 8.20 -8.45
N PRO A 52 -3.44 8.61 -7.87
CA PRO A 52 -2.72 7.83 -6.87
C PRO A 52 -3.59 7.57 -5.63
N HIS A 53 -3.85 6.29 -5.32
CA HIS A 53 -4.62 5.90 -4.16
C HIS A 53 -4.29 4.46 -3.74
N VAL A 54 -4.54 4.14 -2.48
CA VAL A 54 -4.44 2.78 -1.95
C VAL A 54 -5.77 2.32 -1.38
N LEU A 55 -6.14 1.09 -1.69
CA LEU A 55 -7.32 0.39 -1.18
C LEU A 55 -6.87 -0.70 -0.23
N PHE A 56 -7.41 -0.73 0.98
CA PHE A 56 -7.15 -1.80 1.95
C PHE A 56 -8.35 -2.73 2.10
N ASN A 57 -8.10 -4.03 2.22
CA ASN A 57 -9.12 -4.97 2.64
C ASN A 57 -9.50 -4.70 4.11
N THR A 58 -10.76 -4.97 4.50
CA THR A 58 -11.26 -4.73 5.87
C THR A 58 -10.37 -5.37 6.93
N ASN A 59 -9.88 -6.57 6.67
CA ASN A 59 -9.10 -7.35 7.64
C ASN A 59 -7.61 -7.07 7.55
N CYS A 60 -7.22 -5.98 6.89
CA CYS A 60 -5.81 -5.66 6.75
C CYS A 60 -5.22 -5.14 8.06
N PRO A 61 -4.17 -5.75 8.62
CA PRO A 61 -3.62 -5.35 9.91
C PRO A 61 -3.22 -3.88 9.93
N ASP A 62 -3.54 -3.15 10.99
CA ASP A 62 -3.23 -1.71 11.09
C ASP A 62 -1.74 -1.42 10.94
N ALA A 63 -0.89 -2.29 11.50
CA ALA A 63 0.57 -2.18 11.33
C ALA A 63 1.00 -2.28 9.86
N LEU A 64 0.31 -3.10 9.05
CA LEU A 64 0.59 -3.19 7.61
C LEU A 64 0.02 -1.97 6.88
N ARG A 65 -1.19 -1.51 7.23
CA ARG A 65 -1.78 -0.29 6.68
C ARG A 65 -0.85 0.91 6.86
N GLN A 66 -0.33 1.10 8.07
CA GLN A 66 0.59 2.18 8.39
C GLN A 66 1.88 2.08 7.56
N LYS A 67 2.49 0.89 7.47
CA LYS A 67 3.71 0.70 6.66
C LYS A 67 3.50 1.06 5.19
N VAL A 68 2.39 0.65 4.60
CA VAL A 68 2.08 0.95 3.20
C VAL A 68 1.85 2.46 3.00
N GLN A 69 1.13 3.11 3.91
CA GLN A 69 0.93 4.56 3.88
C GLN A 69 2.24 5.33 4.06
N ASP A 70 3.13 4.89 4.96
CA ASP A 70 4.45 5.48 5.18
C ASP A 70 5.32 5.35 3.93
N ILE A 71 5.29 4.20 3.24
CA ILE A 71 6.00 4.03 1.95
C ILE A 71 5.48 5.03 0.93
N ILE A 72 4.16 5.08 0.71
CA ILE A 72 3.59 5.92 -0.35
C ILE A 72 3.78 7.41 -0.04
N SER A 73 3.59 7.84 1.21
CA SER A 73 3.74 9.24 1.62
C SER A 73 5.18 9.77 1.54
N ARG A 74 6.20 8.91 1.60
CA ARG A 74 7.60 9.31 1.34
C ARG A 74 7.85 9.74 -0.11
N HIS A 75 7.06 9.25 -1.03
CA HIS A 75 7.23 9.43 -2.48
C HIS A 75 6.19 10.36 -3.10
N ILE A 76 5.11 10.65 -2.38
CA ILE A 76 4.11 11.62 -2.79
C ILE A 76 4.20 12.80 -1.84
N HIS A 77 4.84 13.87 -2.28
CA HIS A 77 4.82 15.15 -1.58
C HIS A 77 3.44 15.81 -1.80
N ASP A 78 2.77 16.20 -0.71
CA ASP A 78 1.54 17.01 -0.77
C ASP A 78 1.86 18.46 -1.17
#